data_AF-A0A257MRY2-F1
#
_entry.id   AF-A0A257MRY2-F1
#
_cell.length_a   1.000
_cell.length_b   1.000
_cell.length_c   1.000
_cell.angle_alpha   90.00
_cell.angle_beta   90.00
_cell.angle_gamma   90.00
#
_symmetry.space_group_name_H-M   'P 1'
#
loop_
_entity.id
_entity.type
_entity.pdbx_description
1 polymer ?
#
loop_
_entity_poly.entity_id
_entity_poly.type
_entity_poly.pdbx_seq_one_letter_code
_entity_poly.pdbx_strand_id
1 'polypeptide(L)'
;ATSVSALGRVDFTAAVATVVTFALGMLAGFPDNTLLAVALSIITTWVLATRSITHRYVEALSETDLLDTLKMGIIALVIYPFLPETTLDPWGVLNPRQVWLFVVMVSLIGYVGYILIRILGAERGLGLTGVLGGLVSSTAVASSMAAEVRENRKILPSAVFATAIASCTMFPRILFIVLVVNRELFLALLLPMLLMTLVGFVLSYLLVRKSGSPGKDMNVKDPFRIIPALEFGAFFAMVLVISKLASIYFGDAGVYAAGVVSGLAETDAIALTMASLAGSTLTSNVAANTIILATITNTLVKLTITYVMGTREFGLQMAKIFLPTILVGLATLILI
;
A
#
# COMPACT_ATOMS: atom_id res chain seq x y z
N ALA A 1 28.51 16.84 35.79
CA ALA A 1 29.59 16.85 36.78
C ALA A 1 29.82 15.41 37.22
N THR A 2 30.75 14.70 36.58
CA THR A 2 32.12 14.43 37.12
C THR A 2 32.18 13.11 37.90
N SER A 3 32.22 12.00 37.16
CA SER A 3 33.03 10.84 37.54
C SER A 3 33.23 9.89 36.34
N VAL A 4 34.49 9.82 35.90
CA VAL A 4 35.13 8.72 35.14
C VAL A 4 34.98 8.72 33.62
N SER A 5 35.78 9.61 33.04
CA SER A 5 36.28 9.68 31.67
C SER A 5 37.55 8.83 31.46
N ALA A 6 37.50 7.51 31.67
CA ALA A 6 38.66 6.61 31.44
C ALA A 6 38.34 5.35 30.61
N LEU A 7 37.07 5.10 30.32
CA LEU A 7 36.63 4.14 29.31
C LEU A 7 35.88 4.95 28.27
N GLY A 8 36.56 5.32 27.19
CA GLY A 8 35.93 5.93 26.02
C GLY A 8 34.69 5.11 25.65
N ARG A 9 33.60 5.81 25.26
CA ARG A 9 32.30 5.22 24.88
C ARG A 9 32.52 3.78 24.39
N VAL A 10 32.04 2.79 25.15
CA VAL A 10 32.17 1.38 24.77
C VAL A 10 31.32 1.21 23.51
N ASP A 11 31.96 1.40 22.36
CA ASP A 11 31.36 1.20 21.06
C ASP A 11 31.18 -0.31 20.90
N PHE A 12 29.99 -0.81 21.27
CA PHE A 12 29.62 -2.22 21.08
C PHE A 12 29.90 -2.71 19.65
N THR A 13 29.77 -1.82 18.66
CA THR A 13 30.13 -2.08 17.26
C THR A 13 31.60 -2.43 17.04
N ALA A 14 32.53 -1.84 17.80
CA ALA A 14 33.95 -2.17 17.69
C ALA A 14 34.24 -3.57 18.24
N ALA A 15 33.66 -3.89 19.41
CA ALA A 15 33.77 -5.21 20.01
C ALA A 15 33.18 -6.31 19.10
N VAL A 16 31.99 -6.09 18.55
CA VAL A 16 31.34 -7.00 17.59
C VAL A 16 32.17 -7.13 16.31
N ALA A 17 32.69 -6.02 15.76
CA ALA A 17 33.52 -6.04 14.56
C ALA A 17 34.81 -6.86 14.76
N THR A 18 35.45 -6.79 15.92
CA THR A 18 36.63 -7.62 16.23
C THR A 18 36.28 -9.11 16.20
N VAL A 19 35.17 -9.51 16.82
CA VAL A 19 34.71 -10.92 16.82
C VAL A 19 34.37 -11.40 15.41
N VAL A 20 33.65 -10.58 14.63
CA VAL A 20 33.31 -10.90 13.23
C VAL A 20 34.57 -11.00 12.37
N THR A 21 35.53 -10.09 12.53
CA THR A 21 36.79 -10.11 11.77
C THR A 21 37.61 -11.37 12.08
N PHE A 22 37.64 -11.80 13.35
CA PHE A 22 38.28 -13.05 13.75
C PHE A 22 37.58 -14.27 13.13
N ALA A 23 36.25 -14.32 13.15
CA ALA A 23 35.48 -15.40 12.54
C ALA A 23 35.69 -15.48 11.01
N LEU A 24 35.78 -14.34 10.33
CA LEU A 24 36.06 -14.27 8.90
C LEU A 24 37.48 -14.72 8.56
N GLY A 25 38.46 -14.38 9.41
CA GLY A 25 39.83 -14.89 9.30
C GLY A 25 39.90 -16.41 9.45
N MET A 26 39.13 -16.98 10.38
CA MET A 26 38.99 -18.43 10.54
C MET A 26 38.34 -19.08 9.30
N LEU A 27 37.29 -18.44 8.75
CA LEU A 27 36.57 -18.93 7.58
C LEU A 27 37.43 -18.93 6.31
N ALA A 28 38.36 -17.96 6.19
CA ALA A 28 39.35 -17.90 5.12
C ALA A 28 40.42 -19.01 5.20
N GLY A 29 40.55 -19.68 6.35
CA GLY A 29 41.46 -20.83 6.52
C GLY A 29 40.98 -22.12 5.84
N PHE A 30 39.72 -22.17 5.41
CA PHE A 30 39.15 -23.31 4.69
C PHE A 30 39.19 -23.06 3.17
N PRO A 31 39.90 -23.89 2.37
CA PRO A 31 40.09 -23.67 0.93
C PRO A 31 38.78 -23.46 0.16
N ASP A 32 37.74 -24.24 0.49
CA ASP A 32 36.44 -24.23 -0.19
C ASP A 32 35.58 -22.99 0.13
N ASN A 33 35.89 -22.25 1.20
CA ASN A 33 35.09 -21.13 1.69
C ASN A 33 35.77 -19.76 1.51
N THR A 34 36.93 -19.72 0.86
CA THR A 34 37.72 -18.49 0.65
C THR A 34 36.90 -17.38 0.00
N LEU A 35 36.09 -17.70 -1.02
CA LEU A 35 35.28 -16.72 -1.76
C LEU A 35 34.15 -16.15 -0.89
N LEU A 36 33.59 -16.96 0.02
CA LEU A 36 32.56 -16.55 0.97
C LEU A 36 33.16 -15.67 2.08
N ALA A 37 34.37 -15.97 2.56
CA ALA A 37 35.10 -15.12 3.51
C ALA A 37 35.42 -13.73 2.91
N VAL A 38 35.88 -13.70 1.66
CA VAL A 38 36.14 -12.44 0.94
C VAL A 38 34.85 -11.63 0.77
N ALA A 39 33.76 -12.25 0.30
CA ALA A 39 32.48 -11.57 0.15
C ALA A 39 31.95 -10.99 1.48
N LEU A 40 31.95 -11.78 2.56
CA LEU A 40 31.50 -11.34 3.87
C LEU A 40 32.41 -10.26 4.48
N SER A 41 33.73 -10.32 4.27
CA SER A 41 34.66 -9.28 4.75
C SER A 41 34.45 -7.95 4.02
N ILE A 42 34.19 -7.97 2.71
CA ILE A 42 33.85 -6.77 1.94
C ILE A 42 32.53 -6.18 2.44
N ILE A 43 31.49 -7.01 2.64
CA ILE A 43 30.20 -6.58 3.19
C ILE A 43 30.39 -5.97 4.60
N THR A 44 31.12 -6.65 5.48
CA THR A 44 31.37 -6.19 6.85
C THR A 44 32.14 -4.86 6.86
N THR A 45 33.14 -4.74 5.99
CA THR A 45 33.92 -3.50 5.81
C THR A 45 33.06 -2.38 5.27
N TRP A 46 32.20 -2.65 4.29
CA TRP A 46 31.27 -1.67 3.74
C TRP A 46 30.27 -1.18 4.81
N VAL A 47 29.70 -2.09 5.60
CA VAL A 47 28.83 -1.75 6.74
C VAL A 47 29.57 -0.86 7.74
N LEU A 48 30.80 -1.21 8.12
CA LEU A 48 31.62 -0.40 9.04
C LEU A 48 31.98 0.97 8.47
N ALA A 49 32.34 1.04 7.19
CA ALA A 49 32.69 2.28 6.49
C ALA A 49 31.50 3.24 6.41
N THR A 50 30.29 2.70 6.31
CA THR A 50 29.06 3.49 6.23
C THR A 50 28.49 3.84 7.62
N ARG A 51 29.07 3.33 8.72
CA ARG A 51 28.58 3.48 10.11
C ARG A 51 28.27 4.93 10.50
N SER A 52 29.13 5.89 10.17
CA SER A 52 28.94 7.30 10.53
C SER A 52 27.75 7.95 9.79
N ILE A 53 27.51 7.52 8.56
CA ILE A 53 26.37 7.93 7.73
C ILE A 53 25.11 7.26 8.28
N THR A 54 25.15 5.95 8.54
CA THR A 54 24.04 5.18 9.13
C THR A 54 23.62 5.74 10.48
N HIS A 55 24.57 6.15 11.34
CA HIS A 55 24.24 6.67 12.66
C HIS A 55 23.48 7.99 12.59
N ARG A 56 23.81 8.86 11.62
CA ARG A 56 23.09 10.11 11.34
C ARG A 56 21.69 9.87 10.76
N TYR A 57 21.51 8.82 9.95
CA TYR A 57 20.17 8.39 9.49
C TYR A 57 19.34 7.75 10.62
N VAL A 58 19.97 7.02 11.54
CA VAL A 58 19.32 6.41 12.70
C VAL A 58 18.92 7.46 13.73
N GLU A 59 19.71 8.53 13.92
CA GLU A 59 19.31 9.69 14.74
C GLU A 59 18.14 10.48 14.12
N ALA A 60 17.94 10.38 12.80
CA ALA A 60 16.81 10.99 12.11
C ALA A 60 15.53 10.11 12.11
N LEU A 61 15.65 8.83 12.46
CA LEU A 61 14.53 7.91 12.62
C LEU A 61 13.89 8.13 13.98
N SER A 62 12.57 8.30 14.01
CA SER A 62 11.85 8.34 15.28
C SER A 62 11.82 6.94 15.91
N GLU A 63 11.73 6.85 17.25
CA GLU A 63 11.54 5.57 17.94
C GLU A 63 10.30 4.82 17.41
N THR A 64 9.27 5.57 17.00
CA THR A 64 8.07 5.03 16.35
C THR A 64 8.37 4.37 15.00
N ASP A 65 9.23 4.96 14.16
CA ASP A 65 9.60 4.40 12.86
C ASP A 65 10.37 3.08 13.00
N LEU A 66 11.27 3.00 13.99
CA LEU A 66 12.03 1.78 14.28
C LEU A 66 11.11 0.66 14.76
N LEU A 67 10.19 0.99 15.68
CA LEU A 67 9.20 0.03 16.16
C LEU A 67 8.32 -0.47 15.01
N ASP A 68 7.82 0.41 14.16
CA ASP A 68 6.96 0.01 13.03
C ASP A 68 7.71 -0.81 11.98
N THR A 69 9.00 -0.52 11.73
CA THR A 69 9.88 -1.39 10.93
C THR A 69 9.98 -2.79 11.53
N LEU A 70 10.26 -2.88 12.84
CA LEU A 70 10.39 -4.15 13.54
C LEU A 70 9.08 -4.94 13.54
N LYS A 71 7.94 -4.26 13.78
CA LYS A 71 6.62 -4.88 13.72
C LYS A 71 6.31 -5.41 12.31
N MET A 72 6.64 -4.66 11.26
CA MET A 72 6.51 -5.13 9.88
C MET A 72 7.40 -6.36 9.63
N GLY A 73 8.63 -6.37 10.15
CA GLY A 73 9.53 -7.51 10.12
C GLY A 73 8.96 -8.73 10.85
N ILE A 74 8.32 -8.55 12.01
CA ILE A 74 7.66 -9.63 12.75
C ILE A 74 6.51 -10.22 11.92
N ILE A 75 5.65 -9.38 11.36
CA ILE A 75 4.50 -9.84 10.56
C ILE A 75 4.99 -10.62 9.32
N ALA A 76 6.01 -10.12 8.62
CA ALA A 76 6.50 -10.70 7.37
C ALA A 76 7.45 -11.89 7.53
N LEU A 77 8.34 -11.87 8.52
CA LEU A 77 9.44 -12.84 8.65
C LEU A 77 9.27 -13.79 9.83
N VAL A 78 8.50 -13.40 10.85
CA VAL A 78 8.29 -14.24 12.05
C VAL A 78 6.94 -14.93 12.01
N ILE A 79 5.84 -14.25 11.70
CA ILE A 79 4.52 -14.90 11.76
C ILE A 79 4.25 -15.72 10.49
N TYR A 80 4.51 -15.16 9.31
CA TYR A 80 4.25 -15.79 8.02
C TYR A 80 4.77 -17.25 7.89
N PRO A 81 6.05 -17.56 8.18
CA PRO A 81 6.57 -18.92 7.96
C PRO A 81 5.99 -19.96 8.92
N PHE A 82 5.46 -19.54 10.07
CA PHE A 82 4.88 -20.44 11.07
C PHE A 82 3.40 -20.77 10.81
N LEU A 83 2.76 -20.11 9.85
CA LEU A 83 1.34 -20.37 9.55
C LEU A 83 1.16 -21.64 8.72
N PRO A 84 0.12 -22.44 9.01
CA PRO A 84 -0.16 -23.68 8.27
C PRO A 84 -0.61 -23.39 6.84
N GLU A 85 -0.26 -24.27 5.90
CA GLU A 85 -0.73 -24.22 4.50
C GLU A 85 -2.09 -24.87 4.28
N THR A 86 -2.61 -25.56 5.29
CA THR A 86 -3.90 -26.25 5.20
C THR A 86 -5.05 -25.26 5.29
N THR A 87 -6.04 -25.40 4.43
CA THR A 87 -7.28 -24.62 4.50
C THR A 87 -8.05 -24.97 5.77
N LEU A 88 -8.53 -23.96 6.50
CA LEU A 88 -9.23 -24.14 7.78
C LEU A 88 -10.75 -24.33 7.63
N ASP A 89 -11.30 -24.07 6.44
CA ASP A 89 -12.72 -24.03 6.18
C ASP A 89 -13.22 -25.26 5.39
N PRO A 90 -14.50 -25.66 5.56
CA PRO A 90 -15.10 -26.75 4.80
C PRO A 90 -15.12 -26.52 3.28
N TRP A 91 -15.07 -25.26 2.84
CA TRP A 91 -15.13 -24.88 1.42
C TRP A 91 -13.75 -24.84 0.75
N GLY A 92 -12.67 -25.06 1.50
CA GLY A 92 -11.30 -25.17 0.98
C GLY A 92 -10.73 -23.87 0.42
N VAL A 93 -11.16 -22.71 0.92
CA VAL A 93 -10.76 -21.39 0.38
C VAL A 93 -9.91 -20.58 1.36
N LEU A 94 -10.11 -20.78 2.66
CA LEU A 94 -9.46 -20.01 3.72
C LEU A 94 -8.14 -20.68 4.12
N ASN A 95 -7.09 -20.34 3.39
CA ASN A 95 -5.71 -20.73 3.72
C ASN A 95 -5.04 -19.65 4.60
N PRO A 96 -4.67 -19.95 5.85
CA PRO A 96 -4.06 -18.98 6.77
C PRO A 96 -2.76 -18.38 6.25
N ARG A 97 -1.88 -19.20 5.65
CA ARG A 97 -0.62 -18.71 5.08
C ARG A 97 -0.89 -17.74 3.91
N GLN A 98 -1.86 -18.06 3.07
CA GLN A 98 -2.24 -17.21 1.94
C GLN A 98 -2.89 -15.89 2.39
N VAL A 99 -3.85 -15.96 3.32
CA VAL A 99 -4.48 -14.78 3.95
C VAL A 99 -3.41 -13.88 4.56
N TRP A 100 -2.44 -14.45 5.25
CA TRP A 100 -1.39 -13.68 5.90
C TRP A 100 -0.37 -13.09 4.93
N LEU A 101 -0.02 -13.81 3.86
CA LEU A 101 0.80 -13.27 2.77
C LEU A 101 0.17 -11.98 2.22
N PHE A 102 -1.14 -11.94 2.12
CA PHE A 102 -1.85 -10.76 1.65
C PHE A 102 -1.84 -9.60 2.65
N VAL A 103 -1.98 -9.89 3.95
CA VAL A 103 -1.78 -8.90 5.01
C VAL A 103 -0.38 -8.29 4.91
N VAL A 104 0.65 -9.12 4.68
CA VAL A 104 2.03 -8.68 4.48
C VAL A 104 2.14 -7.78 3.24
N MET A 105 1.57 -8.18 2.09
CA MET A 105 1.64 -7.39 0.86
C MET A 105 1.03 -6.00 1.01
N VAL A 106 -0.22 -5.91 1.50
CA VAL A 106 -0.92 -4.63 1.63
C VAL A 106 -0.24 -3.74 2.67
N SER A 107 0.18 -4.31 3.80
CA SER A 107 0.95 -3.59 4.81
C SER A 107 2.28 -3.08 4.26
N LEU A 108 2.98 -3.86 3.43
CA LEU A 108 4.24 -3.45 2.81
C LEU A 108 4.05 -2.28 1.85
N ILE A 109 3.01 -2.31 1.00
CA ILE A 109 2.72 -1.22 0.07
C ILE A 109 2.43 0.07 0.85
N GLY A 110 1.59 0.00 1.89
CA GLY A 110 1.31 1.14 2.76
C GLY A 110 2.56 1.62 3.53
N TYR A 111 3.38 0.69 4.01
CA TYR A 111 4.61 1.01 4.76
C TYR A 111 5.64 1.72 3.88
N VAL A 112 5.82 1.26 2.64
CA VAL A 112 6.66 1.93 1.65
C VAL A 112 6.15 3.34 1.39
N GLY A 113 4.83 3.51 1.23
CA GLY A 113 4.19 4.82 1.13
C GLY A 113 4.52 5.73 2.32
N TYR A 114 4.40 5.21 3.54
CA TYR A 114 4.74 5.93 4.78
C TYR A 114 6.21 6.36 4.83
N ILE A 115 7.15 5.43 4.57
CA ILE A 115 8.58 5.74 4.50
C ILE A 115 8.85 6.82 3.46
N LEU A 116 8.23 6.73 2.28
CA LEU A 116 8.39 7.72 1.23
C LEU A 116 7.95 9.11 1.70
N ILE A 117 6.80 9.23 2.39
CA ILE A 117 6.34 10.51 2.98
C ILE A 117 7.41 11.07 3.93
N ARG A 118 7.97 10.20 4.78
CA ARG A 118 8.97 10.57 5.79
C ARG A 118 10.28 11.04 5.15
N ILE A 119 10.81 10.33 4.15
CA ILE A 119 12.07 10.65 3.47
C ILE A 119 11.93 11.87 2.57
N LEU A 120 10.84 11.97 1.81
CA LEU A 120 10.63 13.07 0.86
C LEU A 120 10.22 14.38 1.57
N GLY A 121 9.77 14.29 2.82
CA GLY A 121 9.32 15.41 3.63
C GLY A 121 7.94 15.91 3.20
N ALA A 122 7.09 16.27 4.16
CA ALA A 122 5.75 16.83 3.91
C ALA A 122 5.77 18.17 3.15
N GLU A 123 6.95 18.78 3.00
CA GLU A 123 7.15 20.11 2.41
C GLU A 123 7.17 20.15 0.87
N ARG A 124 7.16 19.00 0.17
CA ARG A 124 7.29 18.95 -1.31
C ARG A 124 5.99 19.17 -2.10
N GLY A 125 4.96 19.70 -1.45
CA GLY A 125 3.72 20.16 -2.09
C GLY A 125 2.63 19.09 -2.21
N LEU A 126 1.38 19.56 -2.27
CA LEU A 126 0.13 18.78 -2.18
C LEU A 126 0.01 17.62 -3.19
N GLY A 127 0.73 17.67 -4.31
CA GLY A 127 0.76 16.60 -5.31
C GLY A 127 1.50 15.35 -4.84
N LEU A 128 2.72 15.52 -4.33
CA LEU A 128 3.59 14.41 -3.94
C LEU A 128 3.01 13.73 -2.69
N THR A 129 2.57 14.52 -1.73
CA THR A 129 1.85 14.03 -0.53
C THR A 129 0.52 13.37 -0.89
N GLY A 130 -0.17 13.81 -1.95
CA GLY A 130 -1.34 13.13 -2.51
C GLY A 130 -1.00 11.73 -3.06
N VAL A 131 0.05 11.60 -3.88
CA VAL A 131 0.52 10.28 -4.36
C VAL A 131 0.85 9.38 -3.18
N LEU A 132 1.73 9.86 -2.30
CA LEU A 132 2.30 9.04 -1.24
C LEU A 132 1.26 8.71 -0.16
N GLY A 133 0.40 9.66 0.19
CA GLY A 133 -0.74 9.43 1.08
C GLY A 133 -1.78 8.49 0.45
N GLY A 134 -1.97 8.56 -0.87
CA GLY A 134 -2.84 7.64 -1.61
C GLY A 134 -2.37 6.19 -1.57
N LEU A 135 -1.05 5.97 -1.62
CA LEU A 135 -0.45 4.63 -1.47
C LEU A 135 -0.78 4.03 -0.11
N VAL A 136 -0.83 4.84 0.95
CA VAL A 136 -1.21 4.39 2.29
C VAL A 136 -2.73 4.22 2.38
N SER A 137 -3.49 5.28 2.13
CA SER A 137 -4.95 5.25 2.13
C SER A 137 -5.53 6.44 1.35
N SER A 138 -5.97 6.17 0.13
CA SER A 138 -6.69 7.16 -0.68
C SER A 138 -8.01 7.65 -0.04
N THR A 139 -8.65 6.84 0.81
CA THR A 139 -9.85 7.22 1.58
C THR A 139 -9.52 8.17 2.73
N ALA A 140 -8.40 7.95 3.42
CA ALA A 140 -7.91 8.88 4.45
C ALA A 140 -7.54 10.24 3.83
N VAL A 141 -6.90 10.25 2.66
CA VAL A 141 -6.61 11.50 1.93
C VAL A 141 -7.90 12.22 1.56
N ALA A 142 -8.90 11.53 1.00
CA ALA A 142 -10.17 12.14 0.60
C ALA A 142 -10.92 12.77 1.78
N SER A 143 -10.99 12.07 2.92
CA SER A 143 -11.67 12.58 4.13
C SER A 143 -10.89 13.71 4.81
N SER A 144 -9.56 13.63 4.88
CA SER A 144 -8.72 14.69 5.44
C SER A 144 -8.81 15.97 4.60
N MET A 145 -8.70 15.86 3.28
CA MET A 145 -8.83 17.00 2.37
C MET A 145 -10.24 17.60 2.37
N ALA A 146 -11.27 16.76 2.53
CA ALA A 146 -12.64 17.23 2.70
C ALA A 146 -12.78 18.11 3.96
N ALA A 147 -12.26 17.65 5.10
CA ALA A 147 -12.26 18.43 6.34
C ALA A 147 -11.47 19.75 6.19
N GLU A 148 -10.28 19.69 5.58
CA GLU A 148 -9.41 20.86 5.45
C GLU A 148 -9.99 21.94 4.52
N VAL A 149 -10.64 21.55 3.41
CA VAL A 149 -11.32 22.50 2.50
C VAL A 149 -12.51 23.19 3.18
N ARG A 150 -13.15 22.50 4.13
CA ARG A 150 -14.26 23.07 4.90
C ARG A 150 -13.79 24.19 5.83
N GLU A 151 -12.59 24.07 6.38
CA GLU A 151 -11.96 25.09 7.22
C GLU A 151 -11.35 26.22 6.38
N ASN A 152 -10.66 25.88 5.28
CA ASN A 152 -9.98 26.86 4.44
C ASN A 152 -10.27 26.63 2.94
N ARG A 153 -11.22 27.39 2.39
CA ARG A 153 -11.57 27.27 0.97
C ARG A 153 -10.44 27.60 0.00
N LYS A 154 -9.38 28.31 0.43
CA LYS A 154 -8.25 28.66 -0.44
C LYS A 154 -7.43 27.44 -0.89
N ILE A 155 -7.48 26.33 -0.14
CA ILE A 155 -6.77 25.10 -0.49
C ILE A 155 -7.52 24.20 -1.47
N LEU A 156 -8.75 24.58 -1.87
CA LEU A 156 -9.62 23.79 -2.73
C LEU A 156 -8.92 23.23 -3.99
N PRO A 157 -8.17 24.01 -4.80
CA PRO A 157 -7.50 23.47 -5.98
C PRO A 157 -6.48 22.38 -5.66
N SER A 158 -5.79 22.55 -4.53
CA SER A 158 -4.75 21.63 -4.09
C SER A 158 -5.33 20.35 -3.49
N ALA A 159 -6.43 20.48 -2.73
CA ALA A 159 -7.19 19.37 -2.20
C ALA A 159 -7.80 18.50 -3.31
N VAL A 160 -8.30 19.12 -4.39
CA VAL A 160 -8.79 18.41 -5.59
C VAL A 160 -7.65 17.60 -6.21
N PHE A 161 -6.48 18.22 -6.40
CA PHE A 161 -5.31 17.53 -6.95
C PHE A 161 -4.88 16.34 -6.10
N ALA A 162 -4.66 16.59 -4.81
CA ALA A 162 -4.16 15.60 -3.87
C ALA A 162 -5.12 14.41 -3.78
N THR A 163 -6.42 14.67 -3.66
CA THR A 163 -7.46 13.63 -3.58
C THR A 163 -7.58 12.84 -4.88
N ALA A 164 -7.58 13.52 -6.02
CA ALA A 164 -7.68 12.86 -7.32
C ALA A 164 -6.46 11.99 -7.60
N ILE A 165 -5.25 12.50 -7.37
CA ILE A 165 -4.02 11.73 -7.53
C ILE A 165 -3.96 10.56 -6.55
N ALA A 166 -4.28 10.79 -5.28
CA ALA A 166 -4.35 9.73 -4.27
C ALA A 166 -5.27 8.60 -4.72
N SER A 167 -6.44 8.96 -5.25
CA SER A 167 -7.41 7.99 -5.76
C SER A 167 -6.92 7.26 -7.01
N CYS A 168 -6.13 7.91 -7.85
CA CYS A 168 -5.52 7.28 -9.02
C CYS A 168 -4.43 6.27 -8.67
N THR A 169 -3.78 6.38 -7.49
CA THR A 169 -2.77 5.38 -7.05
C THR A 169 -3.36 3.99 -6.78
N MET A 170 -4.67 3.92 -6.55
CA MET A 170 -5.40 2.67 -6.32
C MET A 170 -5.35 1.73 -7.54
N PHE A 171 -5.51 2.25 -8.76
CA PHE A 171 -5.55 1.42 -9.98
C PHE A 171 -4.24 0.64 -10.23
N PRO A 172 -3.03 1.27 -10.22
CA PRO A 172 -1.79 0.52 -10.34
C PRO A 172 -1.53 -0.38 -9.13
N ARG A 173 -2.00 -0.01 -7.94
CA ARG A 173 -1.94 -0.88 -6.74
C ARG A 173 -2.71 -2.18 -6.95
N ILE A 174 -3.93 -2.10 -7.47
CA ILE A 174 -4.76 -3.26 -7.83
C ILE A 174 -4.05 -4.12 -8.89
N LEU A 175 -3.49 -3.50 -9.94
CA LEU A 175 -2.73 -4.25 -10.96
C LEU A 175 -1.53 -5.00 -10.36
N PHE A 176 -0.78 -4.36 -9.47
CA PHE A 176 0.36 -5.00 -8.80
C PHE A 176 -0.08 -6.19 -7.94
N ILE A 177 -1.16 -6.01 -7.16
CA ILE A 177 -1.75 -7.06 -6.34
C ILE A 177 -2.16 -8.26 -7.21
N VAL A 178 -2.91 -8.00 -8.28
CA VAL A 178 -3.39 -9.06 -9.18
C VAL A 178 -2.22 -9.75 -9.89
N LEU A 179 -1.19 -9.00 -10.32
CA LEU A 179 -0.01 -9.56 -10.98
C LEU A 179 0.70 -10.62 -10.13
N VAL A 180 0.82 -10.38 -8.83
CA VAL A 180 1.49 -11.31 -7.90
C VAL A 180 0.65 -12.57 -7.66
N VAL A 181 -0.69 -12.45 -7.68
CA VAL A 181 -1.60 -13.56 -7.35
C VAL A 181 -2.01 -14.36 -8.59
N ASN A 182 -2.43 -13.69 -9.65
CA ASN A 182 -2.93 -14.33 -10.88
C ASN A 182 -2.53 -13.51 -12.13
N ARG A 183 -1.50 -14.00 -12.83
CA ARG A 183 -0.92 -13.35 -14.02
C ARG A 183 -1.86 -13.34 -15.23
N GLU A 184 -2.78 -14.29 -15.33
CA GLU A 184 -3.77 -14.33 -16.41
C GLU A 184 -4.82 -13.22 -16.23
N LEU A 185 -5.34 -13.09 -15.00
CA LEU A 185 -6.29 -12.02 -14.65
C LEU A 185 -5.68 -10.63 -14.79
N PHE A 186 -4.36 -10.49 -14.57
CA PHE A 186 -3.63 -9.24 -14.79
C PHE A 186 -3.78 -8.73 -16.23
N LEU A 187 -3.71 -9.61 -17.24
CA LEU A 187 -3.84 -9.21 -18.65
C LEU A 187 -5.24 -8.67 -18.96
N ALA A 188 -6.28 -9.27 -18.37
CA ALA A 188 -7.66 -8.81 -18.51
C ALA A 188 -7.88 -7.43 -17.87
N LEU A 189 -7.22 -7.16 -16.75
CA LEU A 189 -7.36 -5.89 -16.02
C LEU A 189 -6.41 -4.78 -16.48
N LEU A 190 -5.36 -5.11 -17.23
CA LEU A 190 -4.34 -4.16 -17.66
C LEU A 190 -4.94 -2.96 -18.39
N LEU A 191 -5.78 -3.22 -19.40
CA LEU A 191 -6.39 -2.16 -20.21
C LEU A 191 -7.40 -1.32 -19.40
N PRO A 192 -8.38 -1.89 -18.67
CA PRO A 192 -9.28 -1.13 -17.81
C PRO A 192 -8.56 -0.23 -16.80
N MET A 193 -7.63 -0.79 -16.03
CA MET A 193 -6.96 -0.06 -14.96
C MET A 193 -6.04 1.03 -15.50
N LEU A 194 -5.35 0.79 -16.62
CA LEU A 194 -4.49 1.79 -17.26
C LEU A 194 -5.32 2.96 -17.80
N LEU A 195 -6.43 2.69 -18.49
CA LEU A 195 -7.30 3.74 -19.01
C LEU A 195 -7.91 4.60 -17.89
N MET A 196 -8.38 3.97 -16.81
CA MET A 196 -8.90 4.69 -15.64
C MET A 196 -7.82 5.55 -14.98
N THR A 197 -6.59 5.02 -14.85
CA THR A 197 -5.43 5.78 -14.32
C THR A 197 -5.11 6.98 -15.19
N LEU A 198 -5.03 6.78 -16.51
CA LEU A 198 -4.62 7.82 -17.46
C LEU A 198 -5.67 8.94 -17.50
N VAL A 199 -6.95 8.61 -17.56
CA VAL A 199 -8.04 9.60 -17.56
C VAL A 199 -8.08 10.35 -16.24
N GLY A 200 -8.00 9.66 -15.10
CA GLY A 200 -7.99 10.30 -13.78
C GLY A 200 -6.79 11.25 -13.61
N PHE A 201 -5.60 10.82 -14.02
CA PHE A 201 -4.38 11.62 -13.92
C PHE A 201 -4.40 12.83 -14.86
N VAL A 202 -4.77 12.64 -16.12
CA VAL A 202 -4.85 13.73 -17.11
C VAL A 202 -5.87 14.78 -16.69
N LEU A 203 -7.07 14.37 -16.26
CA LEU A 203 -8.09 15.32 -15.82
C LEU A 203 -7.68 16.06 -14.54
N SER A 204 -7.05 15.37 -13.60
CA SER A 204 -6.48 15.99 -12.39
C SER A 204 -5.44 17.06 -12.74
N TYR A 205 -4.51 16.73 -13.65
CA TYR A 205 -3.48 17.66 -14.09
C TYR A 205 -4.04 18.88 -14.84
N LEU A 206 -5.01 18.67 -15.74
CA LEU A 206 -5.61 19.75 -16.53
C LEU A 206 -6.42 20.73 -15.66
N LEU A 207 -7.13 20.23 -14.65
CA LEU A 207 -7.91 21.06 -13.72
C LEU A 207 -7.01 21.94 -12.86
N VAL A 208 -5.88 21.41 -12.39
CA VAL A 208 -4.96 22.14 -11.51
C VAL A 208 -4.14 23.17 -12.26
N ARG A 209 -3.74 22.87 -13.50
CA ARG A 209 -3.06 23.85 -14.36
C ARG A 209 -3.90 25.12 -14.58
N LYS A 210 -5.23 25.01 -14.52
CA LYS A 210 -6.15 26.16 -14.65
C LYS A 210 -6.33 26.96 -13.35
N SER A 211 -5.97 26.41 -12.19
CA SER A 211 -6.30 26.99 -10.88
C SER A 211 -5.13 27.62 -10.11
N GLY A 212 -3.93 27.65 -10.68
CA GLY A 212 -2.74 28.25 -10.06
C GLY A 212 -2.04 27.32 -9.06
N SER A 213 -0.77 27.62 -8.76
CA SER A 213 0.18 26.73 -8.05
C SER A 213 -0.37 26.21 -6.72
N PRO A 214 -0.17 24.91 -6.39
CA PRO A 214 -0.61 24.34 -5.13
C PRO A 214 0.03 25.08 -3.94
N GLY A 215 -0.78 25.33 -2.90
CA GLY A 215 -0.32 25.91 -1.64
C GLY A 215 0.72 25.02 -0.96
N LYS A 216 1.50 25.62 -0.07
CA LYS A 216 2.50 24.93 0.74
C LYS A 216 1.80 24.47 2.03
N ASP A 217 2.15 23.28 2.48
CA ASP A 217 1.83 22.68 3.78
C ASP A 217 0.64 21.69 3.77
N MET A 218 0.98 20.42 3.92
CA MET A 218 0.08 19.36 4.35
C MET A 218 0.65 18.76 5.63
N ASN A 219 -0.20 18.61 6.65
CA ASN A 219 0.14 17.81 7.81
C ASN A 219 -0.61 16.47 7.71
N VAL A 220 0.00 15.50 7.02
CA VAL A 220 -0.55 14.15 6.92
C VAL A 220 -0.37 13.49 8.30
N LYS A 221 -1.47 13.34 9.05
CA LYS A 221 -1.46 12.63 10.34
C LYS A 221 -1.17 11.15 10.14
N ASP A 222 -0.41 10.61 11.10
CA ASP A 222 0.16 9.27 11.20
C ASP A 222 -0.60 8.16 10.42
N PRO A 223 -0.08 7.78 9.24
CA PRO A 223 -0.72 6.80 8.37
C PRO A 223 -0.57 5.33 8.81
N PHE A 224 0.26 5.04 9.82
CA PHE A 224 0.62 3.66 10.15
C PHE A 224 0.21 3.29 11.58
N ARG A 225 -0.81 2.44 11.67
CA ARG A 225 -1.13 1.71 12.90
C ARG A 225 -1.26 0.24 12.52
N ILE A 226 -0.68 -0.63 13.33
CA ILE A 226 -0.63 -2.09 13.11
C ILE A 226 -1.99 -2.75 13.38
N ILE A 227 -2.84 -2.10 14.15
CA ILE A 227 -4.23 -2.52 14.42
C ILE A 227 -5.01 -2.69 13.09
N PRO A 228 -4.95 -1.73 12.14
CA PRO A 228 -5.46 -1.89 10.78
C PRO A 228 -5.03 -3.14 10.01
N ALA A 229 -3.82 -3.67 10.21
CA ALA A 229 -3.31 -4.80 9.40
C ALA A 229 -4.00 -6.14 9.74
N LEU A 230 -4.24 -6.39 11.03
CA LEU A 230 -5.01 -7.55 11.48
C LEU A 230 -6.49 -7.42 11.14
N GLU A 231 -7.06 -6.22 11.29
CA GLU A 231 -8.42 -5.91 10.83
C GLU A 231 -8.56 -6.13 9.33
N PHE A 232 -7.54 -5.77 8.55
CA PHE A 232 -7.50 -5.98 7.11
C PHE A 232 -7.46 -7.48 6.76
N GLY A 233 -6.65 -8.28 7.45
CA GLY A 233 -6.62 -9.73 7.27
C GLY A 233 -7.97 -10.40 7.58
N ALA A 234 -8.62 -9.96 8.67
CA ALA A 234 -9.95 -10.43 9.02
C ALA A 234 -11.01 -10.01 7.99
N PHE A 235 -10.96 -8.76 7.52
CA PHE A 235 -11.85 -8.24 6.48
C PHE A 235 -11.65 -9.00 5.16
N PHE A 236 -10.41 -9.27 4.76
CA PHE A 236 -10.11 -10.09 3.60
C PHE A 236 -10.69 -11.50 3.74
N ALA A 237 -10.44 -12.19 4.85
CA ALA A 237 -10.97 -13.54 5.08
C ALA A 237 -12.52 -13.56 5.03
N MET A 238 -13.16 -12.53 5.58
CA MET A 238 -14.61 -12.35 5.51
C MET A 238 -15.09 -12.18 4.06
N VAL A 239 -14.49 -11.27 3.30
CA VAL A 239 -14.84 -11.02 1.89
C VAL A 239 -14.62 -12.26 1.03
N LEU A 240 -13.55 -13.02 1.29
CA LEU A 240 -13.24 -14.28 0.62
C LEU A 240 -14.34 -15.32 0.83
N VAL A 241 -14.75 -15.54 2.08
CA VAL A 241 -15.84 -16.48 2.42
C VAL A 241 -17.16 -16.00 1.84
N ILE A 242 -17.51 -14.73 1.99
CA ILE A 242 -18.76 -14.16 1.43
C ILE A 242 -18.79 -14.33 -0.09
N SER A 243 -17.69 -14.02 -0.78
CA SER A 243 -17.61 -14.13 -2.24
C SER A 243 -17.73 -15.57 -2.71
N LYS A 244 -17.11 -16.53 -2.00
CA LYS A 244 -17.25 -17.95 -2.29
C LYS A 244 -18.69 -18.44 -2.07
N LEU A 245 -19.31 -18.08 -0.95
CA LEU A 245 -20.70 -18.46 -0.67
C LEU A 245 -21.66 -17.81 -1.67
N ALA A 246 -21.43 -16.55 -2.04
CA ALA A 246 -22.23 -15.85 -3.03
C ALA A 246 -22.13 -16.51 -4.40
N SER A 247 -20.93 -16.97 -4.80
CA SER A 247 -20.72 -17.78 -6.01
C SER A 247 -21.51 -19.09 -5.97
N ILE A 248 -21.52 -19.80 -4.83
CA ILE A 248 -22.22 -21.09 -4.69
C ILE A 248 -23.74 -20.91 -4.75
N TYR A 249 -24.30 -19.95 -4.00
CA TYR A 249 -25.76 -19.82 -3.84
C TYR A 249 -26.42 -18.93 -4.89
N PHE A 250 -25.70 -17.92 -5.40
CA PHE A 250 -26.25 -16.89 -6.28
C PHE A 250 -25.50 -16.76 -7.62
N GLY A 251 -24.52 -17.63 -7.87
CA GLY A 251 -23.71 -17.61 -9.09
C GLY A 251 -22.96 -16.29 -9.27
N ASP A 252 -22.75 -15.91 -10.53
CA ASP A 252 -21.99 -14.71 -10.91
C ASP A 252 -22.63 -13.42 -10.35
N ALA A 253 -23.96 -13.35 -10.30
CA ALA A 253 -24.67 -12.20 -9.76
C ALA A 253 -24.36 -11.96 -8.27
N GLY A 254 -24.23 -13.04 -7.50
CA GLY A 254 -23.80 -12.97 -6.10
C GLY A 254 -22.39 -12.41 -5.95
N VAL A 255 -21.48 -12.82 -6.84
CA VAL A 255 -20.08 -12.38 -6.84
C VAL A 255 -19.99 -10.89 -7.18
N TYR A 256 -20.75 -10.42 -8.17
CA TYR A 256 -20.84 -9.00 -8.48
C TYR A 256 -21.39 -8.18 -7.31
N ALA A 257 -22.44 -8.66 -6.65
CA ALA A 257 -23.00 -8.01 -5.47
C ALA A 257 -21.97 -7.96 -4.31
N ALA A 258 -21.27 -9.05 -4.05
CA ALA A 258 -20.20 -9.11 -3.06
C ALA A 258 -19.07 -8.12 -3.39
N GLY A 259 -18.72 -7.97 -4.67
CA GLY A 259 -17.74 -6.99 -5.12
C GLY A 259 -18.17 -5.54 -4.91
N VAL A 260 -19.40 -5.20 -5.24
CA VAL A 260 -19.96 -3.86 -5.00
C VAL A 260 -19.94 -3.54 -3.50
N VAL A 261 -20.47 -4.44 -2.66
CA VAL A 261 -20.53 -4.24 -1.21
C VAL A 261 -19.12 -4.10 -0.61
N SER A 262 -18.19 -4.98 -1.01
CA SER A 262 -16.81 -4.94 -0.49
C SER A 262 -16.07 -3.69 -0.96
N GLY A 263 -16.31 -3.26 -2.21
CA GLY A 263 -15.74 -2.04 -2.79
C GLY A 263 -16.17 -0.75 -2.07
N LEU A 264 -17.28 -0.77 -1.32
CA LEU A 264 -17.66 0.36 -0.46
C LEU A 264 -16.64 0.61 0.66
N ALA A 265 -16.03 -0.45 1.17
CA ALA A 265 -15.03 -0.39 2.22
C ALA A 265 -13.62 -0.22 1.65
N GLU A 266 -13.12 -1.24 0.94
CA GLU A 266 -11.74 -1.25 0.43
C GLU A 266 -11.60 -2.17 -0.79
N THR A 267 -10.84 -1.73 -1.79
CA THR A 267 -10.71 -2.43 -3.08
C THR A 267 -9.64 -3.51 -3.07
N ASP A 268 -8.66 -3.43 -2.17
CA ASP A 268 -7.56 -4.39 -2.12
C ASP A 268 -8.03 -5.79 -1.74
N ALA A 269 -8.89 -5.89 -0.72
CA ALA A 269 -9.41 -7.16 -0.22
C ALA A 269 -10.22 -7.91 -1.30
N ILE A 270 -11.05 -7.19 -2.05
CA ILE A 270 -11.83 -7.78 -3.14
C ILE A 270 -10.97 -8.09 -4.37
N ALA A 271 -9.99 -7.26 -4.71
CA ALA A 271 -9.04 -7.56 -5.79
C ALA A 271 -8.27 -8.86 -5.52
N LEU A 272 -7.76 -9.01 -4.30
CA LEU A 272 -7.12 -10.24 -3.84
C LEU A 272 -8.07 -11.45 -3.90
N THR A 273 -9.29 -11.27 -3.39
CA THR A 273 -10.29 -12.34 -3.34
C THR A 273 -10.60 -12.85 -4.74
N MET A 274 -10.90 -11.95 -5.66
CA MET A 274 -11.20 -12.28 -7.05
C MET A 274 -9.99 -12.90 -7.76
N ALA A 275 -8.77 -12.40 -7.52
CA ALA A 275 -7.55 -12.99 -8.07
C ALA A 275 -7.30 -14.43 -7.56
N SER A 276 -7.59 -14.71 -6.28
CA SER A 276 -7.42 -16.04 -5.69
C SER A 276 -8.47 -17.06 -6.16
N LEU A 277 -9.69 -16.59 -6.46
CA LEU A 277 -10.80 -17.44 -6.91
C LEU A 277 -10.83 -17.62 -8.45
N ALA A 278 -10.18 -16.71 -9.20
CA ALA A 278 -10.08 -16.78 -10.65
C ALA A 278 -9.31 -18.03 -11.10
N GLY A 279 -9.88 -18.78 -12.03
CA GLY A 279 -9.30 -20.01 -12.59
C GLY A 279 -9.60 -21.28 -11.79
N SER A 280 -10.11 -21.16 -10.56
CA SER A 280 -10.56 -22.32 -9.75
C SER A 280 -12.07 -22.37 -9.62
N THR A 281 -12.66 -21.30 -9.07
CA THR A 281 -14.09 -21.19 -8.76
C THR A 281 -14.81 -20.24 -9.71
N LEU A 282 -14.10 -19.21 -10.17
CA LEU A 282 -14.65 -18.14 -11.00
C LEU A 282 -13.95 -18.11 -12.35
N THR A 283 -14.70 -17.73 -13.38
CA THR A 283 -14.09 -17.39 -14.67
C THR A 283 -13.29 -16.08 -14.54
N SER A 284 -12.23 -15.94 -15.34
CA SER A 284 -11.41 -14.73 -15.35
C SER A 284 -12.23 -13.47 -15.64
N ASN A 285 -13.27 -13.57 -16.46
CA ASN A 285 -14.19 -12.46 -16.76
C ASN A 285 -15.04 -12.06 -15.54
N VAL A 286 -15.60 -13.02 -14.80
CA VAL A 286 -16.38 -12.70 -13.59
C VAL A 286 -15.49 -12.04 -12.56
N ALA A 287 -14.28 -12.55 -12.34
CA ALA A 287 -13.31 -11.95 -11.44
C ALA A 287 -12.92 -10.52 -11.86
N ALA A 288 -12.59 -10.30 -13.15
CA ALA A 288 -12.20 -9.00 -13.68
C ALA A 288 -13.34 -7.97 -13.55
N ASN A 289 -14.55 -8.35 -13.98
CA ASN A 289 -15.73 -7.48 -13.91
C ASN A 289 -16.08 -7.12 -12.47
N THR A 290 -15.93 -8.06 -11.54
CA THR A 290 -16.14 -7.81 -10.11
C THR A 290 -15.14 -6.79 -9.55
N ILE A 291 -13.87 -6.89 -9.93
CA ILE A 291 -12.84 -5.93 -9.53
C ILE A 291 -13.13 -4.54 -10.08
N ILE A 292 -13.53 -4.43 -11.35
CA ILE A 292 -13.88 -3.15 -11.98
C ILE A 292 -15.09 -2.52 -11.28
N LEU A 293 -16.15 -3.30 -11.01
CA LEU A 293 -17.33 -2.84 -10.28
C LEU A 293 -16.99 -2.37 -8.86
N ALA A 294 -16.15 -3.11 -8.14
CA ALA A 294 -15.67 -2.71 -6.82
C ALA A 294 -14.89 -1.38 -6.88
N THR A 295 -14.05 -1.22 -7.90
CA THR A 295 -13.24 -0.01 -8.09
C THR A 295 -14.10 1.21 -8.43
N ILE A 296 -15.11 1.04 -9.27
CA ILE A 296 -16.12 2.07 -9.57
C ILE A 296 -16.85 2.47 -8.28
N THR A 297 -17.29 1.48 -7.52
CA THR A 297 -18.00 1.69 -6.25
C THR A 297 -17.15 2.47 -5.25
N ASN A 298 -15.88 2.12 -5.10
CA ASN A 298 -14.97 2.82 -4.21
C ASN A 298 -14.71 4.28 -4.66
N THR A 299 -14.64 4.50 -5.97
CA THR A 299 -14.51 5.85 -6.55
C THR A 299 -15.76 6.69 -6.27
N LEU A 300 -16.95 6.09 -6.33
CA LEU A 300 -18.22 6.73 -5.93
C LEU A 300 -18.27 7.04 -4.43
N VAL A 301 -17.75 6.16 -3.58
CA VAL A 301 -17.64 6.43 -2.13
C VAL A 301 -16.75 7.64 -1.89
N LYS A 302 -15.59 7.72 -2.53
CA LYS A 302 -14.69 8.89 -2.42
C LYS A 302 -15.36 10.16 -2.92
N LEU A 303 -16.10 10.09 -4.03
CA LEU A 303 -16.90 11.23 -4.51
C LEU A 303 -17.90 11.66 -3.42
N THR A 304 -18.60 10.72 -2.82
CA THR A 304 -19.58 10.96 -1.76
C THR A 304 -18.92 11.61 -0.53
N ILE A 305 -17.75 11.12 -0.10
CA ILE A 305 -16.96 11.70 0.98
C ILE A 305 -16.65 13.18 0.69
N THR A 306 -16.22 13.50 -0.52
CA THR A 306 -15.87 14.88 -0.90
C THR A 306 -17.09 15.82 -0.91
N TYR A 307 -18.28 15.31 -1.20
CA TYR A 307 -19.54 16.06 -1.13
C TYR A 307 -20.06 16.25 0.30
N VAL A 308 -20.05 15.17 1.10
CA VAL A 308 -20.70 15.13 2.42
C VAL A 308 -19.81 15.73 3.52
N MET A 309 -18.53 15.36 3.53
CA MET A 309 -17.58 15.82 4.55
C MET A 309 -16.91 17.14 4.17
N GLY A 310 -16.88 17.46 2.86
CA GLY A 310 -16.22 18.64 2.31
C GLY A 310 -17.17 19.80 2.05
N THR A 311 -17.02 20.40 0.87
CA THR A 311 -17.90 21.47 0.38
C THR A 311 -18.56 21.05 -0.94
N ARG A 312 -19.72 21.63 -1.26
CA ARG A 312 -20.41 21.36 -2.53
C ARG A 312 -19.52 21.66 -3.75
N GLU A 313 -18.70 22.70 -3.65
CA GLU A 313 -17.75 23.06 -4.70
C GLU A 313 -16.64 22.00 -4.87
N PHE A 314 -16.13 21.47 -3.76
CA PHE A 314 -15.16 20.37 -3.77
C PHE A 314 -15.70 19.13 -4.45
N GLY A 315 -16.90 18.68 -4.04
CA GLY A 315 -17.56 17.54 -4.68
C GLY A 315 -17.82 17.76 -6.18
N LEU A 316 -18.23 18.96 -6.59
CA LEU A 316 -18.46 19.29 -8.00
C LEU A 316 -17.17 19.26 -8.83
N GLN A 317 -16.04 19.74 -8.29
CA GLN A 317 -14.76 19.67 -8.98
C GLN A 317 -14.25 18.22 -9.06
N MET A 318 -14.40 17.44 -7.98
CA MET A 318 -14.05 16.01 -7.98
C MET A 318 -14.93 15.20 -8.95
N ALA A 319 -16.22 15.53 -9.09
CA ALA A 319 -17.12 14.88 -10.03
C ALA A 319 -16.64 15.02 -11.48
N LYS A 320 -16.02 16.15 -11.85
CA LYS A 320 -15.45 16.34 -13.20
C LYS A 320 -14.29 15.38 -13.51
N ILE A 321 -13.64 14.83 -12.49
CA ILE A 321 -12.56 13.86 -12.64
C ILE A 321 -13.13 12.44 -12.52
N PHE A 322 -13.87 12.16 -11.45
CA PHE A 322 -14.32 10.81 -11.12
C PHE A 322 -15.44 10.30 -12.04
N LEU A 323 -16.36 11.14 -12.52
CA LEU A 323 -17.41 10.67 -13.43
C LEU A 323 -16.84 10.17 -14.76
N PRO A 324 -15.94 10.90 -15.46
CA PRO A 324 -15.26 10.34 -16.64
C PRO A 324 -14.48 9.06 -16.34
N THR A 325 -13.76 8.99 -15.22
CA THR A 325 -13.04 7.76 -14.82
C THR A 325 -13.98 6.58 -14.61
N ILE A 326 -15.14 6.80 -14.00
CA ILE A 326 -16.19 5.78 -13.81
C ILE A 326 -16.78 5.36 -15.16
N LEU A 327 -17.07 6.32 -16.05
CA LEU A 327 -17.59 6.02 -17.39
C LEU A 327 -16.62 5.17 -18.21
N VAL A 328 -15.31 5.42 -18.09
CA VAL A 328 -14.28 4.58 -18.71
C VAL A 328 -14.31 3.17 -18.13
N GLY A 329 -14.39 3.03 -16.81
CA GLY A 329 -14.54 1.73 -16.16
C GLY A 329 -15.78 0.97 -16.65
N LEU A 330 -16.93 1.64 -16.71
CA LEU A 330 -18.17 1.07 -17.24
C LEU A 330 -18.06 0.69 -18.72
N ALA A 331 -17.43 1.53 -19.54
CA ALA A 331 -17.19 1.21 -20.95
C ALA A 331 -16.30 -0.02 -21.12
N THR A 332 -15.30 -0.20 -20.24
CA THR A 332 -14.46 -1.39 -20.27
C THR A 332 -15.17 -2.67 -19.86
N LEU A 333 -16.22 -2.60 -19.04
CA LEU A 333 -17.07 -3.77 -18.75
C LEU A 333 -17.83 -4.29 -19.97
N ILE A 334 -18.07 -3.43 -20.97
CA ILE A 334 -18.76 -3.81 -22.21
C ILE A 334 -17.78 -4.47 -23.20
N LEU A 335 -16.48 -4.22 -23.02
CA LEU A 335 -15.41 -4.71 -23.91
C LEU A 335 -14.83 -6.07 -23.51
N ILE A 336 -15.12 -6.56 -22.30
CA ILE A 336 -14.62 -7.82 -21.69
C ILE A 336 -15.74 -8.85 -21.63
#